data_AF-A0A0C2HFY5-F1
#
_entry.id   AF-A0A0C2HFY5-F1
#
_cell.length_a   1.000
_cell.length_b   1.000
_cell.length_c   1.000
_cell.angle_alpha   90.00
_cell.angle_beta   90.00
_cell.angle_gamma   90.00
#
_symmetry.space_group_name_H-M   'P 1'
#
loop_
_entity.id
_entity.type
_entity.pdbx_description
1 polymer ?
#
loop_
_entity_poly.entity_id
_entity_poly.type
_entity_poly.pdbx_seq_one_letter_code
_entity_poly.pdbx_strand_id
1 'polypeptide(L)'
;MIGTKERPGLMSLLTQSLYQKINLDEYQVQLSYLEIYNEVIRDLLSPSGGVLDLMEDDKGNIRVPGLSTVRAPNLARHSGSLRRKKL
;
A
#
# COMPACT_ATOMS: atom_id res chain seq x y z
N MET A 1 7.61 7.60 8.24
CA MET A 1 6.43 6.92 7.68
C MET A 1 6.33 5.45 8.04
N ILE A 2 7.36 4.62 7.79
CA ILE A 2 7.31 3.16 8.05
C ILE A 2 7.58 2.78 9.53
N GLY A 3 8.55 3.45 10.17
CA GLY A 3 8.96 3.17 11.55
C GLY A 3 9.80 1.89 11.70
N THR A 4 9.95 1.40 12.92
CA THR A 4 10.65 0.14 13.23
C THR A 4 9.67 -0.88 13.83
N LYS A 5 10.16 -2.08 14.14
CA LYS A 5 9.34 -3.11 14.81
C LYS A 5 8.93 -2.70 16.22
N GLU A 6 9.85 -2.06 16.94
CA GLU A 6 9.67 -1.63 18.34
C GLU A 6 8.87 -0.32 18.41
N ARG A 7 8.99 0.51 17.38
CA ARG A 7 8.26 1.78 17.24
C ARG A 7 7.59 1.83 15.87
N PRO A 8 6.38 1.25 15.73
CA PRO A 8 5.66 1.23 14.46
C PRO A 8 5.44 2.66 13.95
N GLY A 9 5.61 2.84 12.65
CA GLY A 9 5.43 4.14 12.02
C GLY A 9 3.96 4.41 11.70
N LEU A 10 3.73 5.62 11.19
CA LEU A 10 2.40 6.12 10.87
C LEU A 10 1.64 5.21 9.89
N MET A 11 2.29 4.62 8.88
CA MET A 11 1.61 3.72 7.93
C MET A 11 0.98 2.51 8.61
N SER A 12 1.71 1.89 9.54
CA SER A 12 1.24 0.74 10.30
C SER A 12 0.11 1.14 11.26
N LEU A 13 0.29 2.25 11.98
CA LEU A 13 -0.70 2.77 12.92
C LEU A 13 -2.00 3.18 12.20
N LEU A 14 -1.90 3.87 11.07
CA LEU A 14 -3.06 4.27 10.25
C LEU A 14 -3.82 3.04 9.75
N THR A 15 -3.12 2.03 9.23
CA THR A 15 -3.77 0.80 8.75
C THR A 15 -4.50 0.10 9.89
N GLN A 16 -3.89 0.02 11.07
CA GLN A 16 -4.53 -0.55 12.27
C GLN A 16 -5.78 0.23 12.68
N SER A 17 -5.69 1.56 12.79
CA SER A 17 -6.82 2.42 13.16
C SER A 17 -7.94 2.39 12.12
N LEU A 18 -7.61 2.27 10.84
CA LEU A 18 -8.61 2.11 9.77
C LEU A 18 -9.39 0.81 9.96
N TYR A 19 -8.69 -0.31 10.16
CA TYR A 19 -9.34 -1.61 10.38
C TYR A 19 -10.19 -1.68 11.65
N GLN A 20 -9.92 -0.86 12.65
CA GLN A 20 -10.76 -0.74 13.84
C GLN A 20 -12.08 0.01 13.58
N LYS A 21 -12.17 0.79 12.50
CA LYS A 21 -13.30 1.68 12.21
C LYS A 21 -14.22 1.18 11.09
N ILE A 22 -13.79 0.19 10.31
CA ILE A 22 -14.56 -0.33 9.17
C ILE A 22 -15.15 -1.70 9.46
N ASN A 23 -16.29 -2.00 8.83
CA ASN A 23 -16.83 -3.36 8.78
C ASN A 23 -16.12 -4.17 7.68
N LEU A 24 -15.44 -5.25 8.05
CA LEU A 24 -14.70 -6.09 7.10
C LEU A 24 -15.58 -6.88 6.13
N ASP A 25 -16.87 -7.04 6.45
CA ASP A 25 -17.83 -7.73 5.58
C ASP A 25 -18.37 -6.80 4.48
N GLU A 26 -18.26 -5.49 4.68
CA GLU A 26 -18.74 -4.46 3.75
C GLU A 26 -17.59 -3.80 2.96
N TYR A 27 -16.39 -3.74 3.54
CA TYR A 27 -15.28 -2.95 2.99
C TYR A 27 -14.01 -3.78 2.81
N GLN A 28 -13.33 -3.55 1.69
CA GLN A 28 -11.97 -4.02 1.43
C GLN A 28 -11.00 -2.85 1.41
N VAL A 29 -9.86 -3.02 2.08
CA VAL A 29 -8.75 -2.05 2.04
C VAL A 29 -7.67 -2.56 1.11
N GLN A 30 -7.29 -1.72 0.15
CA GLN A 30 -6.18 -1.94 -0.77
C GLN A 30 -5.13 -0.85 -0.60
N LEU A 31 -3.89 -1.18 -0.88
CA LEU A 31 -2.75 -0.27 -0.82
C LEU A 31 -1.95 -0.36 -2.12
N SER A 32 -1.52 0.80 -2.60
CA SER A 32 -0.57 0.96 -3.70
C SER A 32 0.66 1.66 -3.15
N TYR A 33 1.84 1.37 -3.69
CA TYR A 33 3.07 2.03 -3.29
C TYR A 33 3.94 2.30 -4.51
N LEU A 34 4.28 3.58 -4.71
CA LEU A 34 5.05 4.04 -5.86
C LEU A 34 6.17 4.96 -5.41
N GLU A 35 7.18 5.07 -6.27
CA GLU A 35 8.23 6.07 -6.20
C GLU A 35 8.07 7.03 -7.38
N ILE A 36 8.30 8.32 -7.12
CA ILE A 36 8.50 9.31 -8.16
C ILE A 36 9.91 9.84 -7.98
N TYR A 37 10.77 9.55 -8.96
CA TYR A 37 12.15 10.02 -8.96
C TYR A 37 12.49 10.57 -10.33
N ASN A 38 12.93 11.83 -10.39
CA ASN A 38 13.22 12.53 -11.63
C ASN A 38 12.07 12.44 -12.65
N GLU A 39 10.84 12.72 -12.19
CA GLU A 39 9.60 12.63 -12.98
C GLU A 39 9.28 11.23 -13.54
N VAL A 40 9.99 10.19 -13.10
CA VAL A 40 9.71 8.79 -13.46
C VAL A 40 8.92 8.13 -12.36
N ILE A 41 7.72 7.63 -12.69
CA ILE A 41 6.88 6.88 -11.77
C ILE A 41 7.23 5.39 -11.86
N ARG A 42 7.46 4.75 -10.71
CA ARG A 42 7.72 3.31 -10.61
C ARG A 42 6.86 2.66 -9.55
N ASP A 43 6.39 1.46 -9.85
CA ASP A 43 5.67 0.61 -8.92
C ASP A 43 6.65 -0.06 -7.93
N LEU A 44 6.53 0.25 -6.64
CA LEU A 44 7.35 -0.37 -5.60
C LEU A 44 6.81 -1.73 -5.14
N LEU A 45 5.56 -2.07 -5.48
CA LEU A 45 4.96 -3.37 -5.21
C LEU A 45 5.26 -4.37 -6.35
N SER A 46 5.51 -3.87 -7.56
CA SER A 46 5.94 -4.66 -8.71
C SER A 46 7.20 -4.06 -9.37
N PRO A 47 8.40 -4.27 -8.79
CA PRO A 47 9.63 -3.64 -9.27
C PRO A 47 10.03 -4.01 -10.70
N SER A 48 9.50 -5.11 -11.23
CA SER A 48 9.69 -5.53 -12.63
C SER A 48 8.72 -4.86 -13.61
N GLY A 49 7.74 -4.09 -13.13
CA GLY A 49 6.63 -3.54 -13.91
C GLY A 49 6.97 -2.39 -14.87
N GLY A 50 8.24 -1.99 -14.97
CA GLY A 50 8.65 -0.89 -15.83
C GLY A 50 8.27 0.49 -15.29
N VAL A 51 8.31 1.50 -16.16
CA VAL A 51 7.91 2.88 -15.86
C VAL A 51 6.39 3.01 -16.08
N LEU A 52 5.72 3.75 -15.21
CA LEU A 52 4.29 4.04 -15.31
C LEU A 52 4.04 5.48 -15.75
N ASP A 53 2.91 5.68 -16.43
CA ASP A 53 2.45 7.01 -16.85
C ASP A 53 1.39 7.59 -15.90
N LEU A 54 1.36 8.92 -15.81
CA LEU A 54 0.30 9.66 -15.14
C LEU A 54 -0.75 10.07 -16.16
N MET A 55 -2.02 9.76 -15.90
CA MET A 55 -3.13 10.09 -16.79
C MET A 55 -4.23 10.82 -16.03
N GLU A 56 -4.98 11.66 -16.75
CA GLU A 56 -6.19 12.32 -16.26
C GLU A 56 -7.40 11.73 -16.98
N ASP A 57 -8.46 11.38 -16.25
CA ASP A 57 -9.72 10.94 -16.85
C ASP A 57 -10.62 12.12 -17.24
N ASP A 58 -11.72 11.84 -17.95
CA ASP A 58 -12.67 12.88 -18.43
C ASP A 58 -13.32 13.71 -17.30
N LYS A 59 -13.15 13.32 -16.04
CA LYS A 59 -13.67 14.01 -14.86
C LYS A 59 -12.56 14.77 -14.10
N GLY A 60 -11.34 14.79 -14.63
CA GLY A 60 -10.19 15.42 -14.00
C GLY A 60 -9.54 14.58 -12.89
N ASN A 61 -9.86 13.29 -12.76
CA ASN A 61 -9.20 12.45 -11.77
C ASN A 61 -7.87 11.94 -12.31
N ILE A 62 -6.83 12.09 -11.50
CA ILE A 62 -5.50 11.58 -11.80
C ILE A 62 -5.44 10.07 -11.51
N ARG A 63 -4.88 9.32 -12.45
CA ARG A 63 -4.72 7.87 -12.39
C ARG A 63 -3.33 7.48 -12.86
N VAL A 64 -2.83 6.36 -12.34
CA VAL A 64 -1.58 5.74 -12.78
C VAL A 64 -1.91 4.33 -13.27
N PRO A 65 -2.22 4.15 -14.55
CA PRO A 65 -2.54 2.83 -15.09
C PRO A 65 -1.37 1.86 -14.89
N GLY A 66 -1.69 0.61 -14.59
CA GLY A 66 -0.69 -0.42 -14.32
C GLY A 66 -0.09 -0.38 -12.91
N LEU A 67 -0.43 0.61 -12.06
CA LEU A 67 -0.02 0.62 -10.67
C LEU A 67 -0.65 -0.55 -9.90
N SER A 68 0.19 -1.41 -9.32
CA SER A 68 -0.27 -2.57 -8.58
C SER A 68 -0.94 -2.17 -7.28
N THR A 69 -1.93 -2.97 -6.89
CA THR A 69 -2.60 -2.88 -5.60
C THR A 69 -2.44 -4.19 -4.85
N VAL A 70 -2.24 -4.13 -3.54
CA VAL A 70 -2.25 -5.30 -2.65
C VAL A 70 -3.28 -5.11 -1.55
N ARG A 71 -3.82 -6.20 -1.02
CA ARG A 71 -4.69 -6.13 0.16
C ARG A 71 -3.87 -5.62 1.34
N ALA A 72 -4.34 -4.56 2.00
CA ALA A 72 -3.65 -4.04 3.17
C ALA A 72 -3.65 -5.10 4.30
N PRO A 73 -2.55 -5.25 5.06
CA PRO A 73 -2.50 -6.22 6.15
C PRO A 73 -3.35 -5.73 7.33
N ASN A 74 -4.21 -6.60 7.86
CA ASN A 74 -4.90 -6.31 9.12
C ASN A 74 -3.95 -6.56 10.30
N LEU A 75 -3.24 -5.50 10.69
CA LEU A 75 -2.23 -5.53 11.76
C LEU A 75 -2.83 -5.80 13.16
N ALA A 76 -4.14 -5.62 13.35
CA ALA A 76 -4.78 -5.95 14.62
C ALA A 76 -4.76 -7.46 14.93
N ARG A 77 -4.60 -8.32 13.90
CA ARG A 77 -4.57 -9.79 14.06
C ARG A 77 -3.16 -10.37 14.24
N HIS A 78 -2.10 -9.58 14.05
CA HIS A 78 -0.73 -10.09 13.97
C HIS A 78 0.26 -9.36 14.88
N SER A 79 0.10 -9.52 16.19
CA SER A 79 1.20 -9.34 17.15
C SER A 79 2.16 -10.55 17.23
N GLY A 80 1.98 -11.60 16.38
CA GLY A 80 2.68 -12.88 16.58
C GLY A 80 3.24 -13.67 15.39
N SER A 81 3.09 -13.27 14.12
CA SER A 81 3.63 -14.11 13.02
C SER A 81 3.84 -13.40 11.68
N LEU A 82 4.98 -12.71 11.54
CA LEU A 82 5.66 -12.62 10.24
C LEU A 82 6.95 -13.44 10.34
N ARG A 83 6.79 -14.77 10.43
CA ARG A 83 7.89 -15.71 10.23
C ARG A 83 8.20 -15.78 8.73
N ARG A 84 9.43 -15.40 8.41
CA ARG A 84 10.11 -15.53 7.10
C ARG A 84 9.67 -16.77 6.33
N LYS A 85 9.35 -16.60 5.05
CA LYS A 85 9.78 -17.55 4.00
C LYS A 85 10.70 -16.81 3.03
N LYS A 86 12.01 -16.91 3.29
CA LYS A 86 13.02 -16.98 2.23
C LYS A 86 13.10 -18.46 1.86
N LEU A 87 12.80 -18.78 0.61
CA LEU A 87 13.46 -19.84 -0.14
C LEU A 87 14.06 -19.16 -1.36
#